data_AF-A0A8X8WVS0-F1
#
_entry.id   AF-A0A8X8WVS0-F1
#
_cell.length_a   1.000
_cell.length_b   1.000
_cell.length_c   1.000
_cell.angle_alpha   90.00
_cell.angle_beta   90.00
_cell.angle_gamma   90.00
#
_symmetry.space_group_name_H-M   'P 1'
#
loop_
_entity.id
_entity.type
_entity.pdbx_description
1 polymer ?
#
loop_
_entity_poly.entity_id
_entity_poly.type
_entity_poly.pdbx_seq_one_letter_code
_entity_poly.pdbx_strand_id
1 'polypeptide(L)'
;MIENPLTLGPELSSKAVGKAQGFYGMASQEELGLLMAMNFFFTTGKYNGSSITILGRNAVFDHVREMPVIGGSGLFRWARGYVQGRTHVFDPKSGAATVEYTIYVMNY
;
A
#
# COMPACT_ATOMS: atom_id res chain seq x y z
N MET A 1 -10.66 3.50 -8.43
CA MET A 1 -10.46 2.08 -8.06
C MET A 1 -9.08 1.68 -8.53
N ILE A 2 -8.36 0.87 -7.75
CA ILE A 2 -6.99 0.42 -8.06
C ILE A 2 -6.88 -1.09 -7.99
N GLU A 3 -6.05 -1.62 -8.89
CA GLU A 3 -5.53 -2.98 -8.86
C GLU A 3 -4.08 -2.95 -9.37
N ASN A 4 -3.16 -2.55 -8.49
CA ASN A 4 -1.76 -2.31 -8.86
C ASN A 4 -0.89 -3.51 -8.48
N PRO A 5 0.12 -3.87 -9.29
CA PRO A 5 1.06 -4.93 -8.93
C PRO A 5 1.90 -4.55 -7.70
N LEU A 6 2.16 -5.52 -6.83
CA LEU A 6 3.20 -5.44 -5.80
C LEU A 6 4.40 -6.23 -6.28
N THR A 7 5.58 -5.60 -6.32
CA THR A 7 6.84 -6.18 -6.78
C THR A 7 7.91 -6.09 -5.70
N LEU A 8 8.93 -6.96 -5.75
CA LEU A 8 10.07 -6.91 -4.81
C LEU A 8 10.98 -5.70 -5.02
N GLY A 9 11.11 -5.22 -6.26
CA GLY A 9 11.85 -4.02 -6.64
C GLY A 9 10.94 -2.96 -7.27
N PRO A 10 11.47 -1.75 -7.53
CA PRO A 10 10.69 -0.62 -8.05
C PRO A 10 10.26 -0.79 -9.52
N GLU A 11 10.93 -1.65 -10.29
CA GLU A 11 10.60 -1.92 -11.69
C GLU A 11 9.46 -2.93 -11.82
N LEU A 12 8.55 -2.72 -12.79
CA LEU A 12 7.46 -3.66 -13.08
C LEU A 12 7.94 -5.03 -13.59
N SER A 13 9.18 -5.11 -14.10
CA SER A 13 9.81 -6.37 -14.50
C SER A 13 10.32 -7.18 -13.30
N SER A 14 10.40 -6.60 -12.10
CA SER A 14 10.71 -7.32 -10.88
C SER A 14 9.68 -8.40 -10.59
N LYS A 15 10.08 -9.42 -9.83
CA LYS A 15 9.18 -10.46 -9.32
C LYS A 15 7.95 -9.84 -8.65
N ALA A 16 6.78 -10.12 -9.22
CA ALA A 16 5.49 -9.81 -8.62
C ALA A 16 5.23 -10.74 -7.42
N VAL A 17 4.72 -10.16 -6.33
CA VAL A 17 4.43 -10.85 -5.07
C VAL A 17 2.96 -10.75 -4.64
N GLY A 18 2.20 -9.87 -5.28
CA GLY A 18 0.82 -9.61 -4.92
C GLY A 18 0.22 -8.44 -5.69
N LYS A 19 -0.88 -7.91 -5.16
CA LYS A 19 -1.59 -6.75 -5.69
C LYS A 19 -2.03 -5.81 -4.57
N ALA A 20 -1.95 -4.51 -4.81
CA ALA A 20 -2.66 -3.50 -4.03
C ALA A 20 -4.05 -3.27 -4.64
N GLN A 21 -5.10 -3.60 -3.90
CA GLN A 21 -6.49 -3.57 -4.38
C GLN A 21 -7.37 -2.71 -3.48
N GLY A 22 -8.16 -1.82 -4.08
CA GLY A 22 -9.08 -0.96 -3.33
C GLY A 22 -9.36 0.35 -4.04
N PHE A 23 -9.39 1.44 -3.28
CA PHE A 23 -9.58 2.78 -3.82
C PHE A 23 -8.86 3.82 -2.96
N TYR A 24 -8.68 4.99 -3.57
CA TYR A 24 -8.26 6.19 -2.87
C TYR A 24 -9.07 7.37 -3.41
N GLY A 25 -9.11 8.46 -2.66
CA GLY A 25 -9.75 9.71 -3.08
C GLY A 25 -9.05 10.91 -2.45
N MET A 26 -9.16 12.06 -3.10
CA MET A 26 -8.71 13.32 -2.51
C MET A 26 -9.50 13.60 -1.24
N ALA A 27 -8.78 13.90 -0.16
CA ALA A 27 -9.34 14.13 1.17
C ALA A 27 -8.81 15.44 1.78
N SER A 28 -8.14 16.28 0.98
CA SER A 28 -7.66 17.60 1.37
C SER A 28 -8.01 18.63 0.29
N GLN A 29 -8.32 19.86 0.72
CA GLN A 29 -8.52 21.02 -0.17
C GLN A 29 -7.24 21.84 -0.36
N GLU A 30 -6.25 21.67 0.52
CA GLU A 30 -5.04 22.51 0.58
C GLU A 30 -3.83 21.86 -0.12
N GLU A 31 -3.84 20.54 -0.25
CA GLU A 31 -2.71 19.76 -0.77
C GLU A 31 -3.20 18.48 -1.46
N LEU A 32 -2.27 17.78 -2.13
CA LEU A 32 -2.52 16.45 -2.68
C LEU A 32 -2.50 15.38 -1.56
N GLY A 33 -3.50 15.46 -0.67
CA GLY A 33 -3.74 14.52 0.41
C GLY A 33 -4.81 13.51 0.00
N LEU A 34 -4.45 12.22 -0.02
CA LEU A 34 -5.37 11.13 -0.34
C LEU A 34 -5.84 10.41 0.92
N LEU A 35 -7.07 9.89 0.92
CA LEU A 35 -7.48 8.81 1.80
C LEU A 35 -7.26 7.48 1.08
N MET A 36 -6.45 6.59 1.65
CA MET A 36 -6.23 5.24 1.13
C MET A 36 -7.17 4.28 1.84
N ALA A 37 -7.90 3.46 1.08
CA ALA A 37 -8.70 2.34 1.59
C ALA A 37 -8.41 1.12 0.71
N MET A 38 -7.42 0.32 1.11
CA MET A 38 -6.90 -0.74 0.25
C MET A 38 -6.32 -1.93 1.01
N ASN A 39 -6.20 -3.05 0.29
CA ASN A 39 -5.57 -4.28 0.72
C ASN A 39 -4.25 -4.49 -0.02
N PHE A 40 -3.21 -4.91 0.70
CA PHE A 40 -2.08 -5.65 0.13
C PHE A 40 -2.46 -7.14 0.10
N PHE A 41 -2.79 -7.67 -1.07
CA PHE A 41 -3.14 -9.08 -1.27
C PHE A 41 -1.95 -9.85 -1.86
N PHE A 42 -1.41 -10.79 -1.09
CA PHE A 42 -0.22 -11.55 -1.50
C PHE A 42 -0.62 -12.80 -2.28
N THR A 43 0.09 -13.09 -3.36
CA THR A 43 -0.24 -14.20 -4.30
C THR A 43 0.89 -15.22 -4.43
N THR A 44 1.97 -15.07 -3.66
CA THR A 44 3.16 -15.92 -3.76
C THR A 44 3.78 -16.21 -2.39
N GLY A 45 4.60 -17.26 -2.31
CA GLY A 45 5.41 -17.58 -1.14
C GLY A 45 4.59 -17.92 0.11
N LYS A 46 5.19 -17.71 1.28
CA LYS A 46 4.57 -18.02 2.58
C LYS A 46 3.22 -17.33 2.77
N TYR A 47 3.06 -16.11 2.25
CA TYR A 47 1.88 -15.28 2.49
C TYR A 47 0.78 -15.43 1.44
N ASN A 48 0.93 -16.36 0.49
CA ASN A 48 -0.03 -16.57 -0.59
C ASN A 48 -1.48 -16.71 -0.06
N GLY A 49 -2.40 -15.91 -0.61
CA GLY A 49 -3.81 -15.87 -0.22
C GLY A 49 -4.12 -15.06 1.04
N SER A 50 -3.11 -14.49 1.69
CA SER A 50 -3.28 -13.62 2.87
C SER A 50 -3.31 -12.15 2.45
N SER A 51 -3.91 -11.30 3.29
CA SER A 51 -3.97 -9.86 3.03
C SER A 51 -3.70 -9.01 4.27
N ILE A 52 -3.20 -7.80 4.05
CA ILE A 52 -3.10 -6.73 5.06
C ILE A 52 -3.94 -5.56 4.58
N THR A 53 -4.77 -4.99 5.45
CA THR A 53 -5.68 -3.88 5.12
C THR A 53 -5.19 -2.59 5.77
N ILE A 54 -5.17 -1.51 5.00
CA ILE A 54 -4.90 -0.16 5.51
C ILE A 54 -6.08 0.78 5.26
N LEU A 55 -6.27 1.71 6.19
CA LEU A 55 -7.20 2.84 6.04
C LEU A 55 -6.54 4.08 6.65
N GLY A 56 -6.08 5.03 5.82
CA GLY A 56 -5.32 6.16 6.33
C GLY A 56 -5.05 7.27 5.34
N ARG A 57 -4.64 8.43 5.87
CA ARG A 57 -4.24 9.60 5.10
C ARG A 57 -2.87 9.37 4.45
N ASN A 58 -2.72 9.83 3.22
CA ASN A 58 -1.53 9.73 2.39
C ASN A 58 -1.26 11.08 1.74
N ALA A 59 -0.49 11.94 2.41
CA ALA A 59 -0.02 13.22 1.89
C ALA A 59 1.12 12.95 0.91
N VAL A 60 0.87 13.06 -0.41
CA VAL A 60 1.71 12.45 -1.45
C VAL A 60 3.16 12.97 -1.45
N PHE A 61 3.36 14.23 -1.03
CA PHE A 61 4.65 14.91 -1.04
C PHE A 61 5.46 14.75 0.26
N ASP A 62 4.90 14.15 1.31
CA ASP A 62 5.66 13.83 2.51
C ASP A 62 6.70 12.75 2.22
N HIS A 63 7.91 12.92 2.78
CA HIS A 63 9.02 11.99 2.58
C HIS A 63 8.69 10.56 3.05
N VAL A 64 7.98 10.44 4.17
CA VAL A 64 7.51 9.17 4.74
C VAL A 64 6.07 9.34 5.19
N ARG A 65 5.19 8.47 4.71
CA ARG A 65 3.75 8.53 4.99
C ARG A 65 3.34 7.31 5.78
N GLU A 66 2.87 7.53 7.00
CA GLU A 66 2.41 6.45 7.87
C GLU A 66 0.90 6.25 7.74
N MET A 67 0.48 5.00 7.53
CA MET A 67 -0.93 4.62 7.51
C MET A 67 -1.15 3.39 8.40
N PRO A 68 -2.24 3.35 9.18
CA PRO A 68 -2.47 2.25 10.10
C PRO A 68 -2.86 0.96 9.34
N VAL A 69 -2.33 -0.16 9.81
CA VAL A 69 -2.86 -1.48 9.48
C VAL A 69 -4.06 -1.72 10.40
N ILE A 70 -5.24 -1.77 9.80
CA ILE A 70 -6.51 -1.93 10.52
C ILE A 70 -7.01 -3.38 10.56
N GLY A 71 -6.31 -4.29 9.90
CA GLY A 71 -6.67 -5.70 9.88
C GLY A 71 -5.88 -6.50 8.85
N GLY A 72 -6.24 -7.78 8.76
CA GLY A 72 -5.69 -8.70 7.78
C GLY A 72 -6.46 -10.03 7.73
N SER A 73 -6.14 -10.84 6.72
CA SER A 73 -6.75 -12.15 6.49
C SER A 73 -5.69 -13.24 6.33
N GLY A 74 -6.11 -14.51 6.39
CA GLY A 74 -5.20 -15.65 6.29
C GLY A 74 -4.17 -15.64 7.42
N LEU A 75 -2.89 -15.69 7.07
CA LEU A 75 -1.78 -15.61 8.02
C LEU A 75 -1.73 -14.28 8.78
N PHE A 76 -2.33 -13.21 8.24
CA PHE A 76 -2.40 -11.90 8.91
C PHE A 76 -3.71 -11.72 9.68
N ARG A 77 -4.38 -12.81 10.08
CA ARG A 77 -5.56 -12.72 10.94
C ARG A 77 -5.22 -11.96 12.22
N TRP A 78 -6.11 -11.05 12.60
CA TRP A 78 -5.95 -10.15 13.75
C TRP A 78 -4.74 -9.20 13.65
N ALA A 79 -4.25 -8.96 12.43
CA ALA A 79 -3.16 -8.04 12.19
C ALA A 79 -3.47 -6.62 12.69
N ARG A 80 -2.48 -6.03 13.37
CA ARG A 80 -2.40 -4.61 13.74
C ARG A 80 -0.99 -4.10 13.53
N GLY A 81 -0.85 -2.80 13.30
CA GLY A 81 0.45 -2.17 13.06
C GLY A 81 0.34 -0.96 12.16
N TYR A 82 1.36 -0.72 11.36
CA TYR A 82 1.43 0.43 10.47
C TYR A 82 2.26 0.13 9.21
N VAL A 83 2.07 0.94 8.18
CA VAL A 83 2.90 0.95 6.98
C VAL A 83 3.59 2.29 6.85
N GLN A 84 4.79 2.29 6.28
CA GLN A 84 5.48 3.48 5.82
C GLN A 84 5.58 3.44 4.30
N GLY A 85 4.98 4.42 3.63
CA GLY A 85 5.05 4.59 2.18
C GLY A 85 6.05 5.68 1.77
N ARG A 86 6.95 5.39 0.83
CA ARG A 86 7.91 6.34 0.24
C ARG A 86 7.78 6.38 -1.28
N THR A 87 7.68 7.57 -1.86
CA THR A 87 7.54 7.71 -3.33
C THR A 87 8.91 7.58 -3.97
N HIS A 88 9.10 6.58 -4.83
CA HIS A 88 10.31 6.43 -5.66
C HIS A 88 10.21 7.21 -6.96
N VAL A 89 9.06 7.08 -7.63
CA VAL A 89 8.78 7.75 -8.90
C VAL A 89 7.36 8.30 -8.82
N PHE A 90 7.16 9.53 -9.30
CA PHE A 90 5.84 10.11 -9.52
C PHE A 90 5.88 10.97 -10.78
N ASP A 91 5.03 10.65 -11.76
CA ASP A 91 4.78 11.47 -12.93
C ASP A 91 3.46 12.24 -12.76
N PRO A 92 3.50 13.56 -12.52
CA PRO A 92 2.30 14.36 -12.33
C PRO A 92 1.39 14.42 -13.57
N LYS A 93 1.91 14.15 -14.78
CA LYS A 93 1.12 14.22 -16.02
C LYS A 93 0.21 13.01 -16.16
N SER A 94 0.75 11.81 -15.94
CA SER A 94 -0.01 10.56 -16.03
C SER A 94 -0.64 10.15 -14.70
N GLY A 95 -0.16 10.68 -13.58
CA GLY A 95 -0.48 10.21 -12.23
C GLY A 95 0.19 8.89 -11.87
N ALA A 96 1.07 8.36 -12.72
CA ALA A 96 1.78 7.11 -12.46
C ALA A 96 2.77 7.28 -11.31
N ALA A 97 2.79 6.32 -10.39
CA ALA A 97 3.68 6.34 -9.24
C ALA A 97 4.21 4.95 -8.90
N THR A 98 5.46 4.91 -8.45
CA THR A 98 6.05 3.76 -7.75
C THR A 98 6.24 4.14 -6.29
N VAL A 99 5.62 3.38 -5.39
CA VAL A 99 5.68 3.60 -3.94
C VAL A 99 6.28 2.39 -3.27
N GLU A 100 7.39 2.57 -2.55
CA GLU A 100 7.93 1.56 -1.65
C GLU A 100 7.10 1.54 -0.37
N TYR A 101 6.77 0.33 0.08
CA TYR A 101 6.10 0.10 1.35
C TYR A 101 6.98 -0.73 2.27
N THR A 102 7.23 -0.22 3.48
CA THR A 102 7.66 -1.03 4.62
C THR A 102 6.46 -1.29 5.50
N ILE A 103 6.15 -2.54 5.82
CA ILE A 103 4.97 -2.93 6.59
C ILE A 103 5.42 -3.57 7.91
N TYR A 104 5.03 -2.96 9.04
CA TYR A 104 5.26 -3.49 10.38
C TYR A 104 3.95 -4.05 10.90
N VAL A 105 3.88 -5.37 11.03
CA VAL A 105 2.65 -6.07 11.40
C VAL A 105 2.88 -6.99 12.59
N MET A 106 1.95 -6.92 13.55
CA MET A 106 1.80 -7.89 14.63
C MET A 106 0.54 -8.70 14.38
N ASN A 107 0.67 -10.02 14.40
CA ASN A 107 -0.40 -11.01 14.29
C ASN A 107 -0.07 -12.20 15.21
N TYR A 108 -0.92 -13.22 15.20
CA TYR A 108 -0.78 -14.44 15.99
C TYR A 108 -0.25 -15.60 15.14
#